data_AF-A0A924CYW6-F1
#
_entry.id   AF-A0A924CYW6-F1
#
_cell.length_a   1.000
_cell.length_b   1.000
_cell.length_c   1.000
_cell.angle_alpha   90.00
_cell.angle_beta   90.00
_cell.angle_gamma   90.00
#
_symmetry.space_group_name_H-M   'P 1'
#
loop_
_entity.id
_entity.type
_entity.pdbx_description
1 polymer ?
#
loop_
_entity_poly.entity_id
_entity_poly.type
_entity_poly.pdbx_seq_one_letter_code
_entity_poly.pdbx_strand_id
1 'polypeptide(L)'
;DEEINVAGAIIGLPRTGSTMLHRLLASVPGMTSPWWWEVTFPLPLPGEAPGNPSPRHALAQATVKDFLAAWPNFESIDPIDAMEVAEEVILLDKSFLSTTYDSMLHVPGYGFWQAEQDHERAYRELKIWLQVIQSQTPDRRGKRWILKTPHHLLGGMSGLLKVFPEAKLIMTHRDVAQVLPSYCSMCESMTVSQSGAYDRATQGAYWSKRFANGMERLMALRATLPADRFIDVQYRDTVTDPVGTGVRVLAAMGAPATAADIAAMQASVAGNVREKRPAHRYSAADFGLDDAAIARDFAFYTRAYLQGETP
;
A
#
# COMPACT_ATOMS: atom_id res chain seq x y z
N ASP A 1 2.16 25.74 -8.11
CA ASP A 1 2.43 25.55 -9.55
C ASP A 1 3.07 24.19 -9.84
N GLU A 2 3.62 23.49 -8.84
CA GLU A 2 4.02 22.08 -8.97
C GLU A 2 2.95 21.20 -9.63
N GLU A 3 3.30 20.58 -10.76
CA GLU A 3 2.46 19.61 -11.44
C GLU A 3 2.73 18.21 -10.89
N ILE A 4 1.67 17.50 -10.51
CA ILE A 4 1.74 16.11 -10.03
C ILE A 4 1.19 15.19 -11.09
N ASN A 5 2.09 14.47 -11.74
CA ASN A 5 1.76 13.44 -12.71
C ASN A 5 1.85 12.06 -12.04
N VAL A 6 0.69 11.46 -11.73
CA VAL A 6 0.62 10.08 -11.21
C VAL A 6 0.52 9.11 -12.39
N ALA A 7 1.59 8.36 -12.65
CA ALA A 7 1.60 7.35 -13.71
C ALA A 7 0.77 6.12 -13.33
N GLY A 8 0.83 5.73 -12.06
CA GLY A 8 0.14 4.54 -11.58
C GLY A 8 -0.08 4.55 -10.09
N ALA A 9 -1.11 3.80 -9.69
CA ALA A 9 -1.41 3.51 -8.30
C ALA A 9 -1.45 1.99 -8.13
N ILE A 10 -0.62 1.47 -7.24
CA ILE A 10 -0.64 0.07 -6.86
C ILE A 10 -1.82 -0.15 -5.91
N ILE A 11 -2.75 -0.97 -6.37
CA ILE A 11 -3.98 -1.32 -5.65
C ILE A 11 -3.99 -2.81 -5.36
N GLY A 12 -4.87 -3.22 -4.46
CA GLY A 12 -5.02 -4.62 -4.07
C GLY A 12 -5.23 -4.75 -2.58
N LEU A 13 -5.40 -6.00 -2.16
CA LEU A 13 -5.36 -6.32 -0.74
C LEU A 13 -3.93 -6.11 -0.19
N PRO A 14 -3.77 -5.90 1.12
CA PRO A 14 -2.45 -5.97 1.76
C PRO A 14 -1.84 -7.37 1.56
N ARG A 15 -0.53 -7.51 1.84
CA ARG A 15 0.18 -8.81 1.82
C ARG A 15 0.27 -9.52 0.45
N THR A 16 0.09 -8.79 -0.65
CA THR A 16 0.16 -9.28 -2.04
C THR A 16 1.52 -9.04 -2.72
N GLY A 17 2.55 -8.62 -1.98
CA GLY A 17 3.86 -8.24 -2.55
C GLY A 17 3.95 -6.79 -3.05
N SER A 18 2.90 -5.99 -2.83
CA SER A 18 2.83 -4.59 -3.24
C SER A 18 3.98 -3.71 -2.72
N THR A 19 4.52 -3.97 -1.52
CA THR A 19 5.70 -3.24 -0.98
C THR A 19 6.94 -3.45 -1.84
N MET A 20 7.23 -4.69 -2.25
CA MET A 20 8.38 -5.00 -3.11
C MET A 20 8.20 -4.32 -4.47
N LEU A 21 7.01 -4.45 -5.07
CA LEU A 21 6.69 -3.80 -6.34
C LEU A 21 6.81 -2.27 -6.25
N HIS A 22 6.35 -1.67 -5.15
CA HIS A 22 6.42 -0.23 -4.92
C HIS A 22 7.86 0.26 -4.85
N ARG A 23 8.71 -0.39 -4.04
CA ARG A 23 10.15 -0.09 -3.94
C ARG A 23 10.87 -0.27 -5.28
N LEU A 24 10.49 -1.31 -6.03
CA LEU A 24 11.06 -1.60 -7.33
C LEU A 24 10.74 -0.48 -8.33
N LEU A 25 9.46 -0.12 -8.48
CA LEU A 25 9.03 0.93 -9.41
C LEU A 25 9.52 2.32 -8.98
N ALA A 26 9.61 2.61 -7.68
CA ALA A 26 10.12 3.89 -7.21
C ALA A 26 11.65 4.02 -7.33
N SER A 27 12.37 2.91 -7.52
CA SER A 27 13.83 2.93 -7.68
C SER A 27 14.31 3.46 -9.03
N VAL A 28 13.46 3.43 -10.06
CA VAL A 28 13.88 3.81 -11.41
C VAL A 28 13.96 5.33 -11.58
N PRO A 29 14.96 5.87 -12.32
CA PRO A 29 15.19 7.32 -12.43
C PRO A 29 13.96 8.15 -12.84
N GLY A 30 13.10 7.63 -13.71
CA GLY A 30 11.92 8.34 -14.22
C GLY A 30 10.69 8.33 -13.30
N MET A 31 10.75 7.62 -12.17
CA MET A 31 9.65 7.46 -11.23
C MET A 31 9.99 8.06 -9.86
N THR A 32 8.97 8.35 -9.07
CA THR A 32 9.11 8.81 -7.69
C THR A 32 7.93 8.36 -6.84
N SER A 33 8.15 8.27 -5.53
CA SER A 33 7.14 7.99 -4.52
C SER A 33 7.52 8.73 -3.25
N PRO A 34 6.56 8.99 -2.34
CA PRO A 34 6.89 9.67 -1.10
C PRO A 34 7.65 8.71 -0.18
N TRP A 35 8.65 9.23 0.52
CA TRP A 35 9.44 8.51 1.51
C TRP A 35 8.70 8.54 2.85
N TRP A 36 8.98 7.59 3.73
CA TRP A 36 8.31 7.53 5.03
C TRP A 36 8.51 8.82 5.84
N TRP A 37 9.74 9.34 5.87
CA TRP A 37 10.02 10.60 6.55
C TRP A 37 9.23 11.79 5.96
N GLU A 38 8.92 11.77 4.65
CA GLU A 38 8.17 12.84 3.97
C GLU A 38 6.69 12.79 4.31
N VAL A 39 6.07 11.61 4.37
CA VAL A 39 4.65 11.50 4.72
C VAL A 39 4.38 11.78 6.20
N THR A 40 5.36 11.47 7.06
CA THR A 40 5.28 11.73 8.50
C THR A 40 5.61 13.19 8.83
N PHE A 41 6.64 13.77 8.22
CA PHE A 41 7.08 15.16 8.44
C PHE A 41 7.12 15.93 7.10
N PRO A 42 5.95 16.24 6.51
CA PRO A 42 5.87 16.82 5.16
C PRO A 42 6.35 18.27 5.07
N LEU A 43 6.45 18.98 6.20
CA LEU A 43 6.85 20.38 6.26
C LEU A 43 8.22 20.52 6.91
N PRO A 44 9.08 21.44 6.43
CA PRO A 44 10.35 21.75 7.08
C PRO A 44 10.16 22.10 8.55
N LEU A 45 11.09 21.65 9.41
CA LEU A 45 11.09 22.04 10.82
C LEU A 45 11.50 23.52 11.00
N PRO A 46 11.13 24.17 12.11
CA PRO A 46 11.61 25.51 12.42
C PRO A 46 13.14 25.58 12.38
N GLY A 47 13.69 26.46 11.53
CA GLY A 47 15.14 26.62 11.35
C GLY A 47 15.80 25.60 10.42
N GLU A 48 15.05 24.68 9.80
CA GLU A 48 15.57 23.78 8.77
C GLU A 48 16.00 24.59 7.53
N ALA A 49 17.25 24.39 7.10
CA ALA A 49 17.77 25.07 5.92
C ALA A 49 17.08 24.52 4.65
N PRO A 50 16.65 25.38 3.72
CA PRO A 50 16.06 24.94 2.45
C PRO A 50 16.98 23.95 1.72
N GLY A 51 16.43 22.82 1.28
CA GLY A 51 17.17 21.75 0.59
C GLY A 51 18.00 20.83 1.51
N ASN A 52 17.95 21.01 2.83
CA ASN A 52 18.63 20.11 3.78
C ASN A 52 17.64 19.45 4.76
N PRO A 53 17.04 18.31 4.41
CA PRO A 53 16.07 17.60 5.25
C PRO A 53 16.71 16.80 6.40
N SER A 54 18.02 16.93 6.67
CA SER A 54 18.70 16.17 7.72
C SER A 54 18.02 16.24 9.11
N PRO A 55 17.48 17.40 9.55
CA PRO A 55 16.72 17.45 10.80
C PRO A 55 15.48 16.55 10.82
N ARG A 56 14.74 16.48 9.70
CA ARG A 56 13.58 15.58 9.56
C ARG A 56 13.98 14.13 9.41
N HIS A 57 15.09 13.83 8.73
CA HIS A 57 15.62 12.47 8.69
C HIS A 57 15.92 11.94 10.10
N ALA A 58 16.62 12.74 10.92
CA ALA A 58 16.93 12.37 12.30
C ALA A 58 15.67 12.18 13.16
N LEU A 59 14.69 13.08 13.04
CA LEU A 59 13.41 12.96 13.74
C LEU A 59 12.63 11.72 13.30
N ALA A 60 12.60 11.42 11.99
CA ALA A 60 11.95 10.25 11.45
C ALA A 60 12.60 8.95 11.92
N GLN A 61 13.93 8.86 11.90
CA GLN A 61 14.66 7.71 12.42
C GLN A 61 14.41 7.48 13.91
N ALA A 62 14.41 8.55 14.72
CA ALA A 62 14.06 8.46 16.14
C ALA A 62 12.61 7.99 16.33
N THR A 63 11.68 8.52 15.54
CA THR A 63 10.26 8.15 15.59
C THR A 63 10.05 6.67 15.24
N VAL A 64 10.69 6.16 14.18
CA VAL A 64 10.63 4.74 13.82
C VAL A 64 11.18 3.87 14.96
N LYS A 65 12.29 4.26 15.57
CA LYS A 65 12.86 3.55 16.72
C LYS A 65 11.86 3.46 17.89
N ASP A 66 11.18 4.56 18.21
CA ASP A 66 10.18 4.60 19.29
C ASP A 66 8.94 3.74 18.95
N PHE A 67 8.47 3.77 17.69
CA PHE A 67 7.38 2.91 17.22
C PHE A 67 7.73 1.42 17.35
N LEU A 68 8.92 1.01 16.90
CA LEU A 68 9.36 -0.38 16.99
C LEU A 68 9.56 -0.84 18.44
N ALA A 69 9.95 0.07 19.34
CA ALA A 69 10.02 -0.23 20.77
C ALA A 69 8.64 -0.43 21.40
N ALA A 70 7.63 0.36 20.98
CA ALA A 70 6.26 0.24 21.46
C ALA A 70 5.54 -1.01 20.92
N TRP A 71 5.83 -1.40 19.67
CA TRP A 71 5.26 -2.57 19.02
C TRP A 71 6.35 -3.54 18.54
N PRO A 72 6.99 -4.28 19.45
CA PRO A 72 8.16 -5.11 19.14
C PRO A 72 7.88 -6.21 18.10
N ASN A 73 6.62 -6.63 17.95
CA ASN A 73 6.23 -7.61 16.93
C ASN A 73 5.85 -6.99 15.58
N PHE A 74 5.63 -5.67 15.51
CA PHE A 74 5.14 -4.99 14.30
C PHE A 74 6.18 -5.02 13.18
N GLU A 75 7.48 -4.91 13.48
CA GLU A 75 8.54 -4.96 12.47
C GLU A 75 8.57 -6.30 11.70
N SER A 76 8.21 -7.40 12.38
CA SER A 76 8.10 -8.71 11.74
C SER A 76 6.92 -8.78 10.77
N ILE A 77 5.95 -7.87 10.92
CA ILE A 77 4.70 -7.84 10.18
C ILE A 77 4.77 -6.80 9.05
N ASP A 78 5.12 -5.53 9.33
CA ASP A 78 5.30 -4.46 8.34
C ASP A 78 6.58 -3.64 8.65
N PRO A 79 7.65 -3.77 7.85
CA PRO A 79 8.91 -3.09 8.13
C PRO A 79 8.81 -1.61 7.77
N ILE A 80 8.68 -0.78 8.80
CA ILE A 80 8.80 0.67 8.68
C ILE A 80 10.29 1.03 8.69
N ASP A 81 10.71 1.78 7.68
CA ASP A 81 12.03 2.44 7.64
C ASP A 81 11.81 3.89 7.22
N ALA A 82 12.41 4.82 7.96
CA ALA A 82 12.31 6.25 7.70
C ALA A 82 12.81 6.62 6.29
N MET A 83 13.77 5.88 5.74
CA MET A 83 14.46 6.15 4.49
C MET A 83 13.97 5.28 3.32
N GLU A 84 12.82 4.62 3.48
CA GLU A 84 12.18 3.83 2.43
C GLU A 84 10.92 4.53 1.91
N VAL A 85 10.49 4.15 0.70
CA VAL A 85 9.20 4.62 0.16
C VAL A 85 8.04 4.09 0.99
N ALA A 86 7.03 4.94 1.19
CA ALA A 86 5.92 4.68 2.09
C ALA A 86 4.56 4.80 1.41
N GLU A 87 3.55 4.22 2.06
CA GLU A 87 2.17 4.44 1.66
C GLU A 87 1.76 5.89 1.92
N GLU A 88 1.06 6.50 0.97
CA GLU A 88 0.49 7.84 1.14
C GLU A 88 -0.76 7.89 2.03
N VAL A 89 -1.18 6.74 2.59
CA VAL A 89 -2.27 6.65 3.58
C VAL A 89 -2.02 7.56 4.79
N ILE A 90 -0.76 7.76 5.18
CA ILE A 90 -0.35 8.66 6.28
C ILE A 90 -0.67 10.14 5.98
N LEU A 91 -0.68 10.52 4.69
CA LEU A 91 -1.15 11.84 4.27
C LEU A 91 -2.68 11.89 4.25
N LEU A 92 -3.35 10.82 3.80
CA LEU A 92 -4.80 10.70 3.77
C LEU A 92 -5.43 10.68 5.16
N ASP A 93 -4.74 10.18 6.19
CA ASP A 93 -5.17 10.21 7.59
C ASP A 93 -5.62 11.61 8.04
N LYS A 94 -4.98 12.66 7.51
CA LYS A 94 -5.30 14.07 7.86
C LYS A 94 -6.72 14.48 7.49
N SER A 95 -7.38 13.73 6.61
CA SER A 95 -8.77 13.93 6.19
C SER A 95 -9.80 13.09 6.98
N PHE A 96 -9.35 12.22 7.88
CA PHE A 96 -10.17 11.22 8.58
C PHE A 96 -10.93 10.25 7.66
N LEU A 97 -10.53 10.15 6.39
CA LEU A 97 -11.03 9.18 5.41
C LEU A 97 -9.89 8.22 5.02
N SER A 98 -9.60 7.27 5.88
CA SER A 98 -8.42 6.39 5.76
C SER A 98 -8.67 5.03 6.38
N THR A 99 -8.05 3.99 5.83
CA THR A 99 -8.06 2.65 6.43
C THR A 99 -7.09 2.49 7.59
N THR A 100 -6.28 3.49 7.93
CA THR A 100 -5.38 3.42 9.09
C THR A 100 -6.19 3.19 10.38
N TYR A 101 -7.33 3.88 10.53
CA TYR A 101 -8.10 3.83 11.78
C TYR A 101 -8.74 2.48 12.03
N ASP A 102 -9.37 1.85 11.03
CA ASP A 102 -9.95 0.51 11.21
C ASP A 102 -8.89 -0.60 11.17
N SER A 103 -7.69 -0.32 10.65
CA SER A 103 -6.50 -1.19 10.80
C SER A 103 -5.94 -1.20 12.22
N MET A 104 -5.96 -0.06 12.91
CA MET A 104 -5.33 0.10 14.23
C MET A 104 -6.31 -0.01 15.39
N LEU A 105 -7.59 0.24 15.16
CA LEU A 105 -8.65 0.25 16.17
C LEU A 105 -9.79 -0.68 15.75
N HIS A 106 -10.47 -1.28 16.74
CA HIS A 106 -11.68 -2.04 16.48
C HIS A 106 -12.90 -1.11 16.29
N VAL A 107 -13.02 -0.50 15.11
CA VAL A 107 -14.07 0.46 14.75
C VAL A 107 -14.83 0.07 13.48
N PRO A 108 -15.50 -1.09 13.45
CA PRO A 108 -16.13 -1.62 12.23
C PRO A 108 -17.18 -0.66 11.64
N GLY A 109 -17.91 0.08 12.47
CA GLY A 109 -18.84 1.11 12.01
C GLY A 109 -18.17 2.21 11.19
N TYR A 110 -17.00 2.68 11.64
CA TYR A 110 -16.20 3.65 10.87
C TYR A 110 -15.70 3.04 9.57
N GLY A 111 -15.13 1.84 9.60
CA GLY A 111 -14.52 1.25 8.40
C GLY A 111 -15.52 0.94 7.29
N PHE A 112 -16.76 0.51 7.62
CA PHE A 112 -17.83 0.38 6.63
C PHE A 112 -18.33 1.75 6.14
N TRP A 113 -18.59 2.70 7.04
CA TRP A 113 -19.01 4.05 6.68
C TRP A 113 -18.00 4.73 5.74
N GLN A 114 -16.71 4.68 6.08
CA GLN A 114 -15.61 5.27 5.33
C GLN A 114 -15.55 4.74 3.89
N ALA A 115 -15.89 3.45 3.69
CA ALA A 115 -15.86 2.80 2.40
C ALA A 115 -16.90 3.36 1.40
N GLU A 116 -17.95 3.97 1.94
CA GLU A 116 -19.10 4.49 1.20
C GLU A 116 -19.02 6.01 0.97
N GLN A 117 -18.03 6.68 1.55
CA GLN A 117 -17.89 8.13 1.42
C GLN A 117 -17.33 8.53 0.04
N ASP A 118 -17.50 9.80 -0.31
CA ASP A 118 -16.79 10.41 -1.43
C ASP A 118 -15.38 10.85 -1.00
N HIS A 119 -14.35 10.21 -1.57
CA HIS A 119 -12.96 10.48 -1.22
C HIS A 119 -12.33 11.61 -2.03
N GLU A 120 -13.07 12.28 -2.92
CA GLU A 120 -12.52 13.33 -3.78
C GLU A 120 -11.77 14.41 -3.01
N ARG A 121 -12.35 14.91 -1.91
CA ARG A 121 -11.71 15.93 -1.08
C ARG A 121 -10.38 15.44 -0.49
N ALA A 122 -10.37 14.23 0.06
CA ALA A 122 -9.15 13.62 0.63
C ALA A 122 -8.04 13.46 -0.43
N TYR A 123 -8.39 13.10 -1.67
CA TYR A 123 -7.40 12.97 -2.74
C TYR A 123 -6.94 14.32 -3.31
N ARG A 124 -7.79 15.36 -3.29
CA ARG A 124 -7.36 16.73 -3.61
C ARG A 124 -6.37 17.25 -2.57
N GLU A 125 -6.61 16.97 -1.30
CA GLU A 125 -5.67 17.26 -0.22
C GLU A 125 -4.37 16.44 -0.37
N LEU A 126 -4.45 15.16 -0.72
CA LEU A 126 -3.28 14.34 -1.06
C LEU A 126 -2.46 14.98 -2.19
N LYS A 127 -3.10 15.44 -3.28
CA LYS A 127 -2.41 16.13 -4.37
C LYS A 127 -1.64 17.36 -3.87
N ILE A 128 -2.22 18.14 -2.95
CA ILE A 128 -1.54 19.28 -2.33
C ILE A 128 -0.33 18.83 -1.52
N TRP A 129 -0.44 17.75 -0.74
CA TRP A 129 0.70 17.21 0.01
C TRP A 129 1.82 16.73 -0.92
N LEU A 130 1.50 16.08 -2.04
CA LEU A 130 2.48 15.69 -3.04
C LEU A 130 3.16 16.93 -3.67
N GLN A 131 2.43 18.02 -3.92
CA GLN A 131 2.99 19.30 -4.38
C GLN A 131 3.96 19.91 -3.35
N VAL A 132 3.58 19.87 -2.06
CA VAL A 132 4.44 20.33 -0.96
C VAL A 132 5.72 19.52 -0.88
N ILE A 133 5.64 18.20 -1.03
CA ILE A 133 6.81 17.33 -1.03
C ILE A 133 7.67 17.60 -2.28
N GLN A 134 7.07 17.69 -3.47
CA GLN A 134 7.80 17.93 -4.72
C GLN A 134 8.53 19.28 -4.73
N SER A 135 7.91 20.34 -4.20
CA SER A 135 8.52 21.69 -4.19
C SER A 135 9.81 21.75 -3.36
N GLN A 136 9.98 20.83 -2.40
CA GLN A 136 11.15 20.70 -1.55
C GLN A 136 12.27 19.86 -2.18
N THR A 137 12.00 19.14 -3.28
CA THR A 137 12.97 18.30 -3.98
C THR A 137 12.87 18.53 -5.50
N PRO A 138 13.54 19.57 -6.03
CA PRO A 138 13.43 19.95 -7.44
C PRO A 138 13.76 18.82 -8.43
N ASP A 139 14.62 17.88 -8.04
CA ASP A 139 14.98 16.71 -8.85
C ASP A 139 13.81 15.75 -9.12
N ARG A 140 12.68 15.89 -8.42
CA ARG A 140 11.44 15.15 -8.70
C ARG A 140 10.64 15.75 -9.84
N ARG A 141 10.87 17.02 -10.21
CA ARG A 141 10.17 17.65 -11.33
C ARG A 141 10.47 16.88 -12.62
N GLY A 142 9.42 16.52 -13.35
CA GLY A 142 9.52 15.70 -14.57
C GLY A 142 9.52 14.18 -14.32
N LYS A 143 9.63 13.72 -13.06
CA LYS A 143 9.38 12.32 -12.71
C LYS A 143 7.88 12.07 -12.58
N ARG A 144 7.48 10.80 -12.73
CA ARG A 144 6.07 10.39 -12.53
C ARG A 144 5.89 9.68 -11.19
N TRP A 145 4.81 10.00 -10.51
CA TRP A 145 4.48 9.45 -9.20
C TRP A 145 3.90 8.05 -9.33
N ILE A 146 4.40 7.15 -8.48
CA ILE A 146 3.78 5.86 -8.18
C ILE A 146 3.22 5.94 -6.77
N LEU A 147 1.91 5.74 -6.64
CA LEU A 147 1.20 5.69 -5.36
C LEU A 147 0.94 4.23 -4.97
N LYS A 148 0.83 3.95 -3.67
CA LYS A 148 0.53 2.58 -3.19
C LYS A 148 -0.06 2.61 -1.79
N THR A 149 -1.30 2.16 -1.69
CA THR A 149 -1.92 1.80 -0.41
C THR A 149 -3.12 0.87 -0.63
N PRO A 150 -3.39 -0.09 0.28
CA PRO A 150 -4.66 -0.83 0.28
C PRO A 150 -5.89 0.07 0.40
N HIS A 151 -5.75 1.28 0.94
CA HIS A 151 -6.84 2.26 1.02
C HIS A 151 -7.46 2.56 -0.35
N HIS A 152 -6.67 2.57 -1.43
CA HIS A 152 -7.18 2.73 -2.78
C HIS A 152 -8.28 1.71 -3.11
N LEU A 153 -8.10 0.44 -2.72
CA LEU A 153 -9.09 -0.61 -2.93
C LEU A 153 -10.23 -0.53 -1.90
N LEU A 154 -9.90 -0.29 -0.65
CA LEU A 154 -10.84 -0.44 0.45
C LEU A 154 -11.82 0.75 0.58
N GLY A 155 -11.48 1.95 0.12
CA GLY A 155 -12.42 3.09 0.11
C GLY A 155 -12.05 4.23 -0.83
N GLY A 156 -10.76 4.43 -1.10
CA GLY A 156 -10.25 5.60 -1.81
C GLY A 156 -10.41 5.62 -3.33
N MET A 157 -10.91 4.55 -3.96
CA MET A 157 -10.96 4.42 -5.42
C MET A 157 -11.69 5.57 -6.12
N SER A 158 -12.79 6.05 -5.53
CA SER A 158 -13.58 7.17 -6.08
C SER A 158 -12.74 8.46 -6.15
N GLY A 159 -12.00 8.77 -5.08
CA GLY A 159 -11.11 9.92 -5.02
C GLY A 159 -9.92 9.78 -5.98
N LEU A 160 -9.30 8.59 -6.02
CA LEU A 160 -8.19 8.28 -6.92
C LEU A 160 -8.56 8.56 -8.38
N LEU A 161 -9.68 8.00 -8.86
CA LEU A 161 -10.11 8.15 -10.25
C LEU A 161 -10.54 9.56 -10.61
N LYS A 162 -11.12 10.32 -9.67
CA LYS A 162 -11.53 11.70 -9.92
C LYS A 162 -10.35 12.67 -9.98
N VAL A 163 -9.35 12.49 -9.11
CA VAL A 163 -8.22 13.42 -8.96
C VAL A 163 -7.05 13.05 -9.86
N PHE A 164 -6.86 11.75 -10.12
CA PHE A 164 -5.79 11.21 -10.97
C PHE A 164 -6.37 10.28 -12.04
N PRO A 165 -7.23 10.82 -12.95
CA PRO A 165 -7.98 10.00 -13.91
C PRO A 165 -7.10 9.20 -14.87
N GLU A 166 -5.89 9.69 -15.15
CA GLU A 166 -4.93 9.07 -16.08
C GLU A 166 -4.08 7.96 -15.44
N ALA A 167 -4.12 7.82 -14.10
CA ALA A 167 -3.32 6.81 -13.42
C ALA A 167 -3.73 5.40 -13.85
N LYS A 168 -2.74 4.56 -14.18
CA LYS A 168 -2.94 3.12 -14.35
C LYS A 168 -3.15 2.46 -12.99
N LEU A 169 -4.06 1.51 -12.92
CA LEU A 169 -4.40 0.75 -11.73
C LEU A 169 -3.59 -0.56 -11.72
N ILE A 170 -2.49 -0.59 -10.97
CA ILE A 170 -1.61 -1.76 -10.89
C ILE A 170 -2.17 -2.68 -9.81
N MET A 171 -2.97 -3.67 -10.20
CA MET A 171 -3.63 -4.57 -9.27
C MET A 171 -2.72 -5.74 -8.91
N THR A 172 -2.41 -5.86 -7.63
CA THR A 172 -1.62 -6.98 -7.11
C THR A 172 -2.53 -8.12 -6.67
N HIS A 173 -2.12 -9.35 -6.96
CA HIS A 173 -2.92 -10.56 -6.77
C HIS A 173 -2.23 -11.58 -5.88
N ARG A 174 -2.97 -12.13 -4.92
CA ARG A 174 -2.59 -13.28 -4.10
C ARG A 174 -3.83 -13.98 -3.58
N ASP A 175 -3.72 -15.27 -3.27
CA ASP A 175 -4.76 -16.02 -2.58
C ASP A 175 -5.16 -15.36 -1.25
N VAL A 176 -6.45 -15.07 -1.12
CA VAL A 176 -7.03 -14.40 0.05
C VAL A 176 -6.89 -15.26 1.31
N ALA A 177 -6.88 -16.59 1.18
CA ALA A 177 -6.63 -17.50 2.31
C ALA A 177 -5.24 -17.30 2.92
N GLN A 178 -4.24 -16.87 2.13
CA GLN A 178 -2.91 -16.52 2.62
C GLN A 178 -2.80 -15.07 3.11
N VAL A 179 -3.68 -14.18 2.63
CA VAL A 179 -3.63 -12.75 2.93
C VAL A 179 -4.38 -12.42 4.21
N LEU A 180 -5.61 -12.92 4.36
CA LEU A 180 -6.54 -12.48 5.39
C LEU A 180 -6.04 -12.79 6.82
N PRO A 181 -5.58 -14.02 7.15
CA PRO A 181 -5.04 -14.30 8.48
C PRO A 181 -3.80 -13.46 8.81
N SER A 182 -2.94 -13.23 7.80
CA SER A 182 -1.75 -12.38 7.98
C SER A 182 -2.13 -10.95 8.31
N TYR A 183 -3.18 -10.42 7.68
CA TYR A 183 -3.62 -9.06 7.93
C TYR A 183 -4.34 -8.93 9.28
N CYS A 184 -5.15 -9.92 9.67
CA CYS A 184 -5.72 -9.97 11.01
C CYS A 184 -4.62 -9.99 12.10
N SER A 185 -3.56 -10.78 11.91
CA SER A 185 -2.41 -10.79 12.82
C SER A 185 -1.70 -9.43 12.91
N MET A 186 -1.65 -8.68 11.81
CA MET A 186 -1.14 -7.30 11.81
C MET A 186 -2.02 -6.37 12.64
N CYS A 187 -3.32 -6.33 12.36
CA CYS A 187 -4.26 -5.49 13.10
C CYS A 187 -4.25 -5.82 14.60
N GLU A 188 -4.23 -7.10 14.95
CA GLU A 188 -4.14 -7.54 16.35
C GLU A 188 -2.95 -6.89 17.08
N SER A 189 -1.76 -6.91 16.45
CA SER A 189 -0.53 -6.38 17.05
C SER A 189 -0.61 -4.90 17.41
N MET A 190 -1.47 -4.13 16.75
CA MET A 190 -1.70 -2.71 17.01
C MET A 190 -2.89 -2.48 17.94
N THR A 191 -3.95 -3.30 17.84
CA THR A 191 -5.21 -3.05 18.53
C THR A 191 -5.28 -3.64 19.94
N VAL A 192 -4.69 -4.83 20.17
CA VAL A 192 -4.94 -5.61 21.40
C VAL A 192 -4.54 -4.89 22.68
N SER A 193 -3.42 -4.15 22.66
CA SER A 193 -2.94 -3.40 23.83
C SER A 193 -3.74 -2.14 24.12
N GLN A 194 -4.58 -1.70 23.17
CA GLN A 194 -5.32 -0.44 23.23
C GLN A 194 -6.83 -0.65 23.46
N SER A 195 -7.30 -1.90 23.59
CA SER A 195 -8.72 -2.22 23.72
C SER A 195 -9.00 -3.28 24.79
N GLY A 196 -9.92 -2.99 25.71
CA GLY A 196 -10.41 -3.95 26.69
C GLY A 196 -11.51 -4.89 26.15
N ALA A 197 -11.96 -4.69 24.92
CA ALA A 197 -13.04 -5.45 24.28
C ALA A 197 -12.58 -6.16 23.00
N TYR A 198 -11.26 -6.31 22.80
CA TYR A 198 -10.71 -6.97 21.62
C TYR A 198 -11.09 -8.45 21.57
N ASP A 199 -11.60 -8.89 20.43
CA ASP A 199 -11.91 -10.30 20.15
C ASP A 199 -11.42 -10.67 18.74
N ARG A 200 -10.65 -11.77 18.65
CA ARG A 200 -10.05 -12.22 17.39
C ARG A 200 -11.09 -12.67 16.38
N ALA A 201 -12.14 -13.37 16.81
CA ALA A 201 -13.19 -13.88 15.93
C ALA A 201 -13.98 -12.74 15.30
N THR A 202 -14.32 -11.72 16.10
CA THR A 202 -14.99 -10.50 15.63
C THR A 202 -14.12 -9.73 14.65
N GLN A 203 -12.79 -9.63 14.91
CA GLN A 203 -11.86 -9.01 13.96
C GLN A 203 -11.77 -9.80 12.64
N GLY A 204 -11.69 -11.13 12.69
CA GLY A 204 -11.64 -11.98 11.51
C GLY A 204 -12.90 -11.83 10.66
N ALA A 205 -14.08 -11.93 11.27
CA ALA A 205 -15.36 -11.74 10.60
C ALA A 205 -15.48 -10.34 9.96
N TYR A 206 -15.02 -9.30 10.69
CA TYR A 206 -14.98 -7.94 10.16
C TYR A 206 -14.12 -7.84 8.90
N TRP A 207 -12.85 -8.27 8.96
CA TRP A 207 -11.93 -8.12 7.85
C TRP A 207 -12.27 -8.99 6.65
N SER A 208 -12.79 -10.20 6.86
CA SER A 208 -13.31 -11.04 5.78
C SER A 208 -14.38 -10.28 4.97
N LYS A 209 -15.39 -9.75 5.66
CA LYS A 209 -16.46 -8.96 5.03
C LYS A 209 -15.94 -7.67 4.41
N ARG A 210 -15.02 -6.97 5.08
CA ARG A 210 -14.46 -5.70 4.60
C ARG A 210 -13.66 -5.89 3.30
N PHE A 211 -12.90 -6.98 3.19
CA PHE A 211 -12.15 -7.36 1.99
C PHE A 211 -13.08 -7.81 0.87
N ALA A 212 -14.07 -8.67 1.15
CA ALA A 212 -15.04 -9.11 0.16
C ALA A 212 -15.74 -7.91 -0.48
N ASN A 213 -16.31 -7.01 0.33
CA ASN A 213 -16.97 -5.79 -0.16
C ASN A 213 -16.04 -4.90 -1.00
N GLY A 214 -14.78 -4.74 -0.59
CA GLY A 214 -13.80 -3.95 -1.33
C GLY A 214 -13.47 -4.55 -2.70
N MET A 215 -13.22 -5.86 -2.73
CA MET A 215 -12.92 -6.61 -3.95
C MET A 215 -14.11 -6.64 -4.92
N GLU A 216 -15.32 -6.87 -4.42
CA GLU A 216 -16.55 -6.85 -5.22
C GLU A 216 -16.76 -5.47 -5.88
N ARG A 217 -16.63 -4.38 -5.11
CA ARG A 217 -16.71 -3.02 -5.63
C ARG A 217 -15.66 -2.75 -6.71
N LEU A 218 -14.41 -3.16 -6.47
CA LEU A 218 -13.33 -3.00 -7.44
C LEU A 218 -13.61 -3.79 -8.73
N MET A 219 -14.10 -5.02 -8.63
CA MET A 219 -14.43 -5.84 -9.80
C MET A 219 -15.61 -5.28 -10.58
N ALA A 220 -16.65 -4.79 -9.90
CA ALA A 220 -17.77 -4.10 -10.54
C ALA A 220 -17.32 -2.83 -11.27
N LEU A 221 -16.46 -2.02 -10.65
CA LEU A 221 -15.87 -0.84 -11.28
C LEU A 221 -14.97 -1.21 -12.46
N ARG A 222 -14.13 -2.24 -12.33
CA ARG A 222 -13.24 -2.69 -13.40
C ARG A 222 -14.03 -3.06 -14.66
N ALA A 223 -15.23 -3.63 -14.52
CA ALA A 223 -16.09 -3.96 -15.64
C ALA A 223 -16.62 -2.72 -16.42
N THR A 224 -16.53 -1.51 -15.85
CA THR A 224 -16.96 -0.27 -16.50
C THR A 224 -15.81 0.54 -17.09
N LEU A 225 -14.57 0.19 -16.76
CA LEU A 225 -13.37 0.88 -17.22
C LEU A 225 -12.73 0.17 -18.42
N PRO A 226 -12.01 0.89 -19.31
CA PRO A 226 -11.24 0.26 -20.36
C PRO A 226 -10.23 -0.76 -19.82
N ALA A 227 -10.07 -1.88 -20.51
CA ALA A 227 -9.23 -2.99 -20.03
C ALA A 227 -7.76 -2.59 -19.81
N ASP A 228 -7.25 -1.67 -20.63
CA ASP A 228 -5.88 -1.15 -20.52
C ASP A 228 -5.66 -0.24 -19.31
N ARG A 229 -6.70 0.09 -18.53
CA ARG A 229 -6.58 0.82 -17.26
C ARG A 229 -5.92 -0.01 -16.17
N PHE A 230 -6.02 -1.33 -16.24
CA PHE A 230 -5.53 -2.25 -15.22
C PHE A 230 -4.24 -2.94 -15.68
N ILE A 231 -3.30 -3.09 -14.74
CA ILE A 231 -2.09 -3.88 -14.92
C ILE A 231 -2.09 -4.91 -13.80
N ASP A 232 -2.34 -6.17 -14.15
CA ASP A 232 -2.42 -7.27 -13.18
C ASP A 232 -1.01 -7.81 -12.88
N VAL A 233 -0.69 -7.96 -11.60
CA VAL A 233 0.59 -8.44 -11.11
C VAL A 233 0.39 -9.56 -10.10
N GLN A 234 0.84 -10.77 -10.44
CA GLN A 234 0.77 -11.91 -9.55
C GLN A 234 1.87 -11.83 -8.48
N TYR A 235 1.52 -12.13 -7.22
CA TYR A 235 2.48 -12.18 -6.12
C TYR A 235 3.66 -13.10 -6.44
N ARG A 236 3.39 -14.27 -7.04
CA ARG A 236 4.43 -15.23 -7.43
C ARG A 236 5.48 -14.58 -8.35
N ASP A 237 5.06 -13.76 -9.31
CA ASP A 237 5.96 -13.13 -10.28
C ASP A 237 6.87 -12.11 -9.59
N THR A 238 6.34 -11.35 -8.62
CA THR A 238 7.15 -10.42 -7.81
C THR A 238 8.18 -11.11 -6.91
N VAL A 239 7.97 -12.39 -6.61
CA VAL A 239 8.90 -13.20 -5.81
C VAL A 239 9.93 -13.88 -6.72
N THR A 240 9.49 -14.49 -7.83
CA THR A 240 10.36 -15.31 -8.69
C THR A 240 11.17 -14.50 -9.69
N ASP A 241 10.59 -13.41 -10.22
CA ASP A 241 11.21 -12.53 -11.22
C ASP A 241 10.80 -11.06 -10.94
N PRO A 242 11.28 -10.45 -9.84
CA PRO A 242 10.92 -9.09 -9.48
C PRO A 242 11.28 -8.09 -10.59
N VAL A 243 12.50 -8.16 -11.13
CA VAL A 243 12.99 -7.22 -12.14
C VAL A 243 12.20 -7.34 -13.44
N GLY A 244 11.98 -8.55 -13.96
CA GLY A 244 11.17 -8.73 -15.17
C GLY A 244 9.72 -8.33 -14.96
N THR A 245 9.16 -8.54 -13.76
CA THR A 245 7.84 -8.00 -13.40
C THR A 245 7.81 -6.47 -13.46
N GLY A 246 8.80 -5.80 -12.88
CA GLY A 246 8.95 -4.33 -12.96
C GLY A 246 9.03 -3.83 -14.41
N VAL A 247 9.82 -4.50 -15.26
CA VAL A 247 9.93 -4.17 -16.70
C VAL A 247 8.57 -4.28 -17.40
N ARG A 248 7.81 -5.37 -17.15
CA ARG A 248 6.47 -5.55 -17.75
C ARG A 248 5.49 -4.47 -17.30
N VAL A 249 5.49 -4.13 -16.01
CA VAL A 249 4.63 -3.08 -15.46
C VAL A 249 4.99 -1.71 -16.04
N LEU A 250 6.28 -1.36 -16.11
CA LEU A 250 6.76 -0.13 -16.74
C LEU A 250 6.32 -0.03 -18.21
N ALA A 251 6.48 -1.10 -18.99
CA ALA A 251 6.02 -1.14 -20.38
C ALA A 251 4.50 -0.94 -20.50
N ALA A 252 3.70 -1.59 -19.65
CA ALA A 252 2.24 -1.46 -19.63
C ALA A 252 1.76 -0.06 -19.19
N MET A 253 2.58 0.68 -18.44
CA MET A 253 2.37 2.11 -18.15
C MET A 253 2.83 3.05 -19.28
N GLY A 254 3.22 2.51 -20.45
CA GLY A 254 3.72 3.31 -21.57
C GLY A 254 5.14 3.84 -21.35
N ALA A 255 5.94 3.16 -20.53
CA ALA A 255 7.29 3.56 -20.14
C ALA A 255 8.29 2.41 -20.30
N PRO A 256 8.64 1.98 -21.52
CA PRO A 256 9.57 0.87 -21.72
C PRO A 256 10.88 1.07 -20.93
N ALA A 257 11.29 0.06 -20.17
CA ALA A 257 12.45 0.16 -19.29
C ALA A 257 13.75 0.32 -20.08
N THR A 258 14.59 1.24 -19.64
CA THR A 258 15.97 1.43 -20.11
C THR A 258 16.94 0.52 -19.35
N ALA A 259 18.19 0.45 -19.82
CA ALA A 259 19.25 -0.26 -19.10
C ALA A 259 19.50 0.34 -17.69
N ALA A 260 19.34 1.65 -17.54
CA ALA A 260 19.48 2.32 -16.24
C ALA A 260 18.34 1.93 -15.28
N ASP A 261 17.10 1.81 -15.80
CA ASP A 261 15.96 1.37 -15.00
C ASP A 261 16.14 -0.06 -14.52
N ILE A 262 16.62 -0.96 -15.39
CA ILE A 262 16.90 -2.37 -15.03
C ILE A 262 17.99 -2.44 -13.96
N ALA A 263 19.08 -1.68 -14.10
CA ALA A 263 20.16 -1.63 -13.11
C ALA A 263 19.67 -1.10 -11.75
N ALA A 264 18.85 -0.06 -11.74
CA ALA A 264 18.26 0.49 -10.51
C ALA A 264 17.34 -0.53 -9.83
N MET A 265 16.51 -1.23 -10.59
CA MET A 265 15.66 -2.32 -10.08
C MET A 265 16.47 -3.47 -9.49
N GLN A 266 17.56 -3.89 -10.15
CA GLN A 266 18.47 -4.92 -9.64
C GLN A 266 19.12 -4.50 -8.32
N ALA A 267 19.59 -3.25 -8.24
CA ALA A 267 20.16 -2.71 -7.00
C ALA A 267 19.13 -2.65 -5.86
N SER A 268 17.89 -2.24 -6.17
CA SER A 268 16.77 -2.24 -5.23
C SER A 268 16.48 -3.63 -4.68
N VAL A 269 16.41 -4.66 -5.54
CA VAL A 269 16.20 -6.05 -5.11
C VAL A 269 17.36 -6.53 -4.23
N ALA A 270 18.60 -6.25 -4.61
CA ALA A 270 19.79 -6.65 -3.86
C ALA A 270 19.85 -5.99 -2.47
N GLY A 271 19.48 -4.71 -2.35
CA GLY A 271 19.41 -4.00 -1.07
C GLY A 271 18.24 -4.45 -0.19
N ASN A 272 17.20 -5.05 -0.77
CA ASN A 272 16.00 -5.52 -0.09
C ASN A 272 15.98 -7.04 0.16
N VAL A 273 17.13 -7.72 0.07
CA VAL A 273 17.25 -9.13 0.47
C VAL A 273 17.00 -9.22 1.97
N ARG A 274 15.74 -9.51 2.34
CA ARG A 274 15.34 -9.65 3.74
C ARG A 274 16.18 -10.75 4.39
N GLU A 275 16.83 -10.44 5.51
CA GLU A 275 17.24 -11.48 6.45
C GLU A 275 16.03 -12.35 6.80
N LYS A 276 16.25 -13.66 6.95
CA LYS A 276 15.20 -14.63 7.34
C LYS A 276 14.70 -14.30 8.74
N ARG A 277 13.73 -13.39 8.84
CA ARG A 277 13.05 -13.06 10.08
C ARG A 277 12.24 -14.29 10.55
N PRO A 278 12.13 -14.53 11.86
CA PRO A 278 11.29 -15.60 12.37
C PRO A 278 9.87 -15.43 11.84
N ALA A 279 9.29 -16.51 11.29
CA ALA A 279 7.91 -16.46 10.84
C ALA A 279 7.00 -16.25 12.07
N HIS A 280 6.25 -15.15 12.09
CA HIS A 280 5.16 -14.98 13.04
C HIS A 280 4.12 -16.07 12.75
N ARG A 281 3.85 -16.95 13.73
CA ARG A 281 2.89 -18.04 13.56
C ARG A 281 1.49 -17.50 13.81
N TYR A 282 0.64 -17.57 12.80
CA TYR A 282 -0.80 -17.33 12.87
C TYR A 282 -1.51 -18.36 11.98
N SER A 283 -2.77 -18.62 12.26
CA SER A 283 -3.65 -19.44 11.44
C SER A 283 -4.99 -18.74 11.20
N ALA A 284 -5.74 -19.15 10.18
CA ALA A 284 -7.10 -18.68 9.96
C ALA A 284 -7.99 -18.94 11.21
N ALA A 285 -7.85 -20.13 11.81
CA ALA A 285 -8.63 -20.54 12.98
C ALA A 285 -8.42 -19.62 14.20
N ASP A 286 -7.23 -19.05 14.39
CA ASP A 286 -6.97 -18.10 15.50
C ASP A 286 -7.89 -16.87 15.45
N PHE A 287 -8.35 -16.50 14.26
CA PHE A 287 -9.24 -15.36 14.01
C PHE A 287 -10.69 -15.78 13.73
N GLY A 288 -11.07 -17.02 14.07
CA GLY A 288 -12.41 -17.54 13.79
C GLY A 288 -12.72 -17.65 12.30
N LEU A 289 -11.70 -17.70 11.45
CA LEU A 289 -11.82 -17.85 10.01
C LEU A 289 -11.76 -19.32 9.61
N ASP A 290 -12.50 -19.67 8.57
CA ASP A 290 -12.52 -21.00 7.95
C ASP A 290 -12.07 -20.88 6.49
N ASP A 291 -11.10 -21.70 6.08
CA ASP A 291 -10.54 -21.67 4.72
C ASP A 291 -11.62 -22.00 3.67
N ALA A 292 -12.56 -22.89 3.99
CA ALA A 292 -13.65 -23.21 3.08
C ALA A 292 -14.62 -22.02 2.91
N ALA A 293 -14.91 -21.29 3.99
CA ALA A 293 -15.66 -20.05 3.93
C ALA A 293 -14.94 -18.97 3.11
N ILE A 294 -13.63 -18.76 3.32
CA ILE A 294 -12.83 -17.82 2.53
C ILE A 294 -12.87 -18.22 1.05
N ALA A 295 -12.62 -19.49 0.72
CA ALA A 295 -12.63 -19.97 -0.66
C ALA A 295 -13.99 -19.73 -1.34
N ARG A 296 -15.10 -19.95 -0.62
CA ARG A 296 -16.45 -19.69 -1.13
C ARG A 296 -16.69 -18.19 -1.33
N ASP A 297 -16.41 -17.37 -0.31
CA ASP A 297 -16.76 -15.95 -0.31
C ASP A 297 -15.92 -15.16 -1.32
N PHE A 298 -14.69 -15.61 -1.62
CA PHE A 298 -13.79 -15.00 -2.61
C PHE A 298 -13.73 -15.75 -3.96
N ALA A 299 -14.59 -16.74 -4.20
CA ALA A 299 -14.59 -17.55 -5.42
C ALA A 299 -14.74 -16.71 -6.71
N PHE A 300 -15.43 -15.57 -6.63
CA PHE A 300 -15.58 -14.63 -7.75
C PHE A 300 -14.22 -14.05 -8.21
N TYR A 301 -13.33 -13.79 -7.26
CA TYR A 301 -11.99 -13.24 -7.50
C TYR A 301 -11.00 -14.36 -7.88
N THR A 302 -10.94 -15.44 -7.10
CA THR A 302 -10.01 -16.55 -7.34
C THR A 302 -10.19 -17.15 -8.73
N ARG A 303 -11.44 -17.38 -9.16
CA ARG A 303 -11.72 -17.90 -10.50
C ARG A 303 -11.33 -16.94 -11.62
N ALA A 304 -11.29 -15.63 -11.38
CA ALA A 304 -10.95 -14.66 -12.40
C ALA A 304 -9.44 -14.43 -12.52
N TYR A 305 -8.70 -14.45 -11.40
CA TYR A 305 -7.32 -13.95 -11.37
C TYR A 305 -6.27 -14.94 -10.87
N LEU A 306 -6.66 -16.05 -10.23
CA LEU A 306 -5.71 -16.97 -9.59
C LEU A 306 -5.77 -18.39 -10.19
N GLN A 307 -6.42 -18.58 -11.35
CA GLN A 307 -6.43 -19.88 -12.01
C GLN A 307 -5.02 -20.32 -12.40
N GLY A 308 -4.59 -21.49 -11.91
CA GLY A 308 -3.25 -22.04 -12.15
C GLY A 308 -2.23 -21.71 -11.07
N GLU A 309 -2.61 -21.06 -9.97
CA GLU A 309 -1.84 -21.07 -8.72
C GLU A 309 -2.22 -22.34 -7.94
N THR A 310 -1.29 -23.29 -7.81
CA THR A 310 -1.47 -24.43 -6.90
C THR A 310 -1.36 -23.91 -5.46
N PRO A 311 -2.24 -24.30 -4.52
CA PRO A 311 -2.16 -23.91 -3.12
C PRO A 311 -0.80 -24.20 -2.48
#